data_AF-A0A522JHG1-F1
#
_entry.id   AF-A0A522JHG1-F1
#
_cell.length_a   1.000
_cell.length_b   1.000
_cell.length_c   1.000
_cell.angle_alpha   90.00
_cell.angle_beta   90.00
_cell.angle_gamma   90.00
#
_symmetry.space_group_name_H-M   'P 1'
#
loop_
_entity.id
_entity.type
_entity.pdbx_description
1 polymer ?
#
loop_
_entity_poly.entity_id
_entity_poly.type
_entity_poly.pdbx_seq_one_letter_code
_entity_poly.pdbx_strand_id
1 'polypeptide(L)'
;MRLILFRLIAILEIAGGFYGFVRRLQQLLASGFAHGSITAVLALAAYAFVLVAGVLLLENSERGIRFSRWAQLLQLPLIATPLLSYAVHCGGYVNVYALLRLPLAPGIDWHFGSEGFVLAVGGPAAARLGLNLLALLSWLVLKLR
;
A
#
# COMPACT_ATOMS: atom_id res chain seq x y z
N MET A 1 1.36 24.24 -7.95
CA MET A 1 2.13 22.99 -7.68
C MET A 1 1.42 22.06 -6.71
N ARG A 2 1.00 22.50 -5.51
CA ARG A 2 0.37 21.63 -4.50
C ARG A 2 -0.90 20.89 -4.98
N LEU A 3 -1.76 21.57 -5.74
CA LEU A 3 -2.96 20.96 -6.35
C LEU A 3 -2.62 19.83 -7.32
N ILE A 4 -1.51 19.95 -8.07
CA ILE A 4 -1.07 18.92 -9.01
C ILE A 4 -0.60 17.68 -8.24
N LEU A 5 0.19 17.85 -7.19
CA LEU A 5 0.63 16.74 -6.34
C LEU A 5 -0.55 16.00 -5.71
N PHE A 6 -1.56 16.72 -5.24
CA PHE A 6 -2.77 16.11 -4.68
C PHE A 6 -3.53 15.29 -5.72
N ARG A 7 -3.68 15.83 -6.94
CA ARG A 7 -4.29 15.10 -8.05
C ARG A 7 -3.49 13.86 -8.45
N LEU A 8 -2.16 13.96 -8.47
CA LEU A 8 -1.30 12.80 -8.76
C LEU A 8 -1.46 11.71 -7.70
N ILE A 9 -1.43 12.07 -6.41
CA ILE A 9 -1.67 11.12 -5.31
C ILE A 9 -3.06 10.49 -5.47
N ALA A 10 -4.10 11.30 -5.71
CA ALA A 10 -5.45 10.82 -5.91
C ALA A 10 -5.56 9.83 -7.09
N ILE A 11 -4.95 10.14 -8.24
CA ILE A 11 -4.95 9.27 -9.41
C ILE A 11 -4.27 7.94 -9.11
N LEU A 12 -3.13 7.94 -8.41
CA LEU A 12 -2.44 6.72 -8.01
C LEU A 12 -3.26 5.89 -7.02
N GLU A 13 -3.89 6.54 -6.04
CA GLU A 13 -4.80 5.89 -5.09
C GLU A 13 -6.01 5.27 -5.80
N ILE A 14 -6.64 5.99 -6.73
CA ILE A 14 -7.80 5.51 -7.48
C ILE A 14 -7.42 4.34 -8.37
N ALA A 15 -6.37 4.49 -9.21
CA ALA A 15 -5.95 3.44 -10.13
C ALA A 15 -5.50 2.19 -9.35
N GLY A 16 -4.58 2.36 -8.40
CA GLY A 16 -4.06 1.27 -7.59
C GLY A 16 -5.12 0.59 -6.73
N GLY A 17 -5.97 1.38 -6.08
CA GLY A 17 -7.09 0.90 -5.28
C GLY A 17 -8.10 0.11 -6.12
N PHE A 18 -8.43 0.59 -7.32
CA PHE A 18 -9.33 -0.13 -8.24
C PHE A 18 -8.72 -1.45 -8.72
N TYR A 19 -7.48 -1.45 -9.24
CA TYR A 19 -6.83 -2.68 -9.70
C TYR A 19 -6.70 -3.71 -8.57
N GLY A 20 -6.27 -3.27 -7.38
CA GLY A 20 -6.16 -4.14 -6.20
C GLY A 20 -7.49 -4.70 -5.76
N PHE A 21 -8.54 -3.88 -5.75
CA PHE A 21 -9.89 -4.31 -5.41
C PHE A 21 -10.40 -5.38 -6.38
N VAL A 22 -10.33 -5.12 -7.69
CA VAL A 22 -10.81 -6.05 -8.72
C VAL A 22 -10.06 -7.37 -8.66
N ARG A 23 -8.73 -7.33 -8.56
CA ARG A 23 -7.89 -8.54 -8.50
C ARG A 23 -8.22 -9.39 -7.28
N ARG A 24 -8.40 -8.77 -6.10
CA ARG A 24 -8.75 -9.49 -4.87
C ARG A 24 -10.18 -10.01 -4.89
N LEU A 25 -11.11 -9.26 -5.47
CA LEU A 25 -12.49 -9.70 -5.64
C LEU A 25 -12.57 -10.93 -6.54
N GLN A 26 -11.89 -10.89 -7.70
CA GLN A 26 -11.82 -12.04 -8.62
C GLN A 26 -11.20 -13.27 -7.93
N GLN A 27 -10.11 -13.08 -7.18
CA GLN A 27 -9.49 -14.16 -6.42
C GLN A 27 -10.46 -14.78 -5.41
N LEU A 28 -11.19 -13.95 -4.64
CA LEU A 28 -12.12 -14.42 -3.62
C LEU A 28 -13.31 -15.19 -4.22
N LEU A 29 -13.84 -14.69 -5.35
CA LEU A 29 -14.91 -15.35 -6.09
C LEU A 29 -14.45 -16.71 -6.66
N ALA A 30 -13.21 -16.80 -7.17
CA ALA A 30 -12.66 -18.03 -7.74
C ALA A 30 -12.32 -19.09 -6.68
N SER A 31 -11.79 -18.70 -5.52
CA SER A 31 -11.45 -19.65 -4.44
C SER A 31 -12.66 -20.09 -3.60
N GLY A 32 -13.80 -19.40 -3.76
CA GLY A 32 -14.99 -19.56 -2.93
C GLY A 32 -14.82 -18.97 -1.52
N PHE A 33 -15.91 -18.47 -0.94
CA PHE A 33 -15.91 -17.88 0.41
C PHE A 33 -15.52 -18.86 1.53
N ALA A 34 -15.70 -20.17 1.32
CA ALA A 34 -15.32 -21.21 2.28
C ALA A 34 -13.79 -21.30 2.50
N HIS A 35 -12.99 -20.84 1.54
CA HIS A 35 -11.53 -20.70 1.66
C HIS A 35 -11.10 -19.23 1.78
N GLY A 36 -12.06 -18.34 2.05
CA GLY A 36 -11.83 -16.91 2.19
C GLY A 36 -11.00 -16.60 3.42
N SER A 37 -9.68 -16.55 3.25
CA SER A 37 -8.77 -16.11 4.31
C SER A 37 -9.14 -14.70 4.75
N ILE A 38 -9.15 -14.45 6.06
CA ILE A 38 -9.33 -13.11 6.66
C ILE A 38 -8.42 -12.09 5.98
N THR A 39 -7.22 -12.50 5.55
CA THR A 39 -6.27 -11.65 4.82
C THR A 39 -6.81 -11.14 3.48
N ALA A 40 -7.62 -11.94 2.77
CA ALA A 40 -8.22 -11.54 1.50
C ALA A 40 -9.33 -10.48 1.71
N VAL A 41 -10.14 -10.64 2.75
CA VAL A 41 -11.17 -9.64 3.13
C VAL A 41 -10.51 -8.33 3.57
N LEU A 42 -9.45 -8.41 4.39
CA LEU A 42 -8.67 -7.24 4.79
C LEU A 42 -8.03 -6.55 3.59
N ALA A 43 -7.50 -7.32 2.63
CA ALA A 43 -6.95 -6.75 1.40
C ALA A 43 -8.02 -6.02 0.58
N LEU A 44 -9.20 -6.63 0.42
CA LEU A 44 -10.31 -6.04 -0.31
C LEU A 44 -10.77 -4.72 0.36
N ALA A 45 -10.91 -4.73 1.68
CA ALA A 45 -11.27 -3.56 2.47
C ALA A 45 -10.20 -2.45 2.37
N ALA A 46 -8.92 -2.81 2.43
CA ALA A 46 -7.82 -1.86 2.28
C ALA A 46 -7.83 -1.19 0.90
N TYR A 47 -7.99 -1.96 -0.18
CA TYR A 47 -8.07 -1.39 -1.53
C TYR A 47 -9.32 -0.53 -1.75
N ALA A 48 -10.47 -0.94 -1.22
CA ALA A 48 -11.68 -0.12 -1.25
C ALA A 48 -11.49 1.20 -0.49
N PHE A 49 -10.85 1.15 0.68
CA PHE A 49 -10.53 2.34 1.46
C PHE A 49 -9.61 3.30 0.69
N VAL A 50 -8.53 2.79 0.08
CA VAL A 50 -7.61 3.60 -0.74
C VAL A 50 -8.33 4.22 -1.94
N LEU A 51 -9.19 3.46 -2.61
CA LEU A 51 -10.01 3.96 -3.73
C LEU A 51 -10.91 5.12 -3.29
N VAL A 52 -11.65 4.96 -2.18
CA VAL A 52 -12.53 6.01 -1.63
C VAL A 52 -11.71 7.23 -1.20
N ALA A 53 -10.56 7.03 -0.56
CA ALA A 53 -9.65 8.12 -0.19
C ALA A 53 -9.23 8.94 -1.40
N GLY A 54 -8.81 8.28 -2.49
CA GLY A 54 -8.40 8.91 -3.73
C GLY A 54 -9.52 9.71 -4.40
N VAL A 55 -10.74 9.17 -4.48
CA VAL A 55 -11.92 9.89 -5.01
C VAL A 55 -12.18 11.16 -4.19
N LEU A 56 -12.25 11.04 -2.86
CA LEU A 56 -12.48 12.17 -1.97
C LEU A 56 -11.35 13.22 -2.02
N LEU A 57 -10.11 12.79 -2.26
CA LEU A 57 -8.97 13.67 -2.43
C LEU A 57 -9.05 14.43 -3.76
N LEU A 58 -9.51 13.77 -4.84
CA LEU A 58 -9.72 14.40 -6.14
C LEU A 58 -10.80 15.50 -6.08
N GLU A 59 -11.84 15.27 -5.28
CA GLU A 59 -12.88 16.25 -4.95
C GLU A 59 -12.39 17.41 -4.07
N ASN A 60 -11.12 17.40 -3.63
CA ASN A 60 -10.52 18.38 -2.72
C ASN A 60 -11.20 18.47 -1.34
N SER A 61 -11.80 17.38 -0.87
CA SER A 61 -12.44 17.35 0.46
C SER A 61 -11.44 17.20 1.60
N GLU A 62 -11.72 17.81 2.76
CA GLU A 62 -10.92 17.63 4.00
C GLU A 62 -10.88 16.17 4.45
N ARG A 63 -11.99 15.44 4.23
CA ARG A 63 -12.06 14.01 4.51
C ARG A 63 -11.11 13.22 3.62
N GLY A 64 -11.02 13.58 2.34
CA GLY A 64 -10.08 13.00 1.38
C GLY A 64 -8.64 13.11 1.86
N ILE A 65 -8.20 14.30 2.27
CA ILE A 65 -6.83 14.49 2.77
C ILE A 65 -6.56 13.67 4.03
N ARG A 66 -7.52 13.61 4.95
CA ARG A 66 -7.38 12.79 6.16
C ARG A 66 -7.31 11.30 5.82
N PHE A 67 -8.16 10.82 4.91
CA PHE A 67 -8.17 9.40 4.52
C PHE A 67 -6.94 9.04 3.71
N SER A 68 -6.52 9.87 2.75
CA SER A 68 -5.29 9.66 1.98
C SER A 68 -4.07 9.67 2.90
N ARG A 69 -4.01 10.52 3.94
CA ARG A 69 -2.92 10.40 4.94
C ARG A 69 -2.87 9.02 5.59
N TRP A 70 -4.01 8.47 5.99
CA TRP A 70 -4.06 7.12 6.53
C TRP A 70 -3.71 6.05 5.48
N ALA A 71 -4.17 6.21 4.24
CA ALA A 71 -3.84 5.32 3.13
C ALA A 71 -2.33 5.29 2.85
N GLN A 72 -1.66 6.44 2.91
CA GLN A 72 -0.21 6.53 2.74
C GLN A 72 0.55 5.95 3.94
N LEU A 73 0.07 6.15 5.17
CA LEU A 73 0.66 5.52 6.36
C LEU A 73 0.57 3.99 6.31
N LEU A 74 -0.53 3.45 5.80
CA LEU A 74 -0.70 2.00 5.61
C LEU A 74 0.34 1.44 4.63
N GLN A 75 0.71 2.22 3.61
CA GLN A 75 1.69 1.81 2.58
C GLN A 75 3.15 2.00 2.98
N LEU A 76 3.42 2.63 4.13
CA LEU A 76 4.77 2.98 4.56
C LEU A 76 5.63 1.77 4.93
N PRO A 77 5.24 0.89 5.88
CA PRO A 77 6.15 -0.12 6.39
C PRO A 77 6.25 -1.31 5.43
N LEU A 78 7.49 -1.69 5.12
CA LEU A 78 7.84 -2.96 4.50
C LEU A 78 8.47 -3.85 5.57
N ILE A 79 7.74 -4.87 6.01
CA ILE A 79 8.17 -5.81 7.02
C ILE A 79 8.11 -7.21 6.42
N ALA A 80 9.22 -7.91 6.38
CA ALA A 80 9.26 -9.31 5.98
C ALA A 80 10.19 -10.04 6.92
N THR A 81 9.65 -10.68 7.95
CA THR A 81 10.41 -11.44 8.94
C THR A 81 9.88 -12.87 9.04
N PRO A 82 10.63 -13.81 9.63
CA PRO A 82 10.13 -15.18 9.83
C PRO A 82 8.81 -15.24 10.63
N LEU A 83 8.57 -14.27 11.51
CA LEU A 83 7.38 -14.24 12.37
C LEU A 83 6.20 -13.51 11.72
N LEU A 84 6.47 -12.37 11.09
CA LEU A 84 5.45 -11.49 10.53
C LEU A 84 5.92 -10.90 9.20
N SER A 85 5.04 -10.93 8.22
CA SER A 85 5.21 -10.18 6.97
C SER A 85 4.04 -9.24 6.73
N TYR A 86 4.36 -7.98 6.46
CA TYR A 86 3.44 -6.91 6.14
C TYR A 86 4.02 -6.05 5.00
N ALA A 87 3.23 -5.87 3.95
CA ALA A 87 3.53 -4.90 2.91
C ALA A 87 2.23 -4.53 2.19
N VAL A 88 2.01 -3.25 1.97
CA VAL A 88 0.88 -2.75 1.19
C VAL A 88 1.33 -1.65 0.25
N HIS A 89 0.89 -1.69 -1.01
CA HIS A 89 1.08 -0.60 -1.95
C HIS A 89 -0.04 -0.57 -2.99
N CYS A 90 -0.36 0.63 -3.48
CA CYS A 90 -1.37 0.90 -4.50
C CYS A 90 -0.82 1.93 -5.49
N GLY A 91 -0.88 1.61 -6.78
CA GLY A 91 -0.47 2.52 -7.87
C GLY A 91 1.04 2.51 -8.10
N GLY A 92 1.84 2.30 -7.07
CA GLY A 92 3.28 2.06 -7.17
C GLY A 92 3.98 2.12 -5.82
N TYR A 93 5.28 1.88 -5.82
CA TYR A 93 6.13 2.01 -4.64
C TYR A 93 7.58 2.30 -5.03
N VAL A 94 8.32 2.87 -4.07
CA VAL A 94 9.78 2.94 -4.09
C VAL A 94 10.23 2.51 -2.70
N ASN A 95 10.61 1.25 -2.54
CA ASN A 95 10.99 0.68 -1.26
C ASN A 95 12.50 0.83 -1.07
N VAL A 96 12.89 1.32 0.10
CA VAL A 96 14.26 1.24 0.59
C VAL A 96 14.26 0.36 1.82
N TYR A 97 15.14 -0.64 1.86
CA TYR A 97 15.13 -1.66 2.90
C TYR A 97 16.54 -2.14 3.25
N ALA A 98 16.63 -2.80 4.39
CA ALA A 98 17.81 -3.54 4.82
C ALA A 98 17.48 -5.03 4.94
N LEU A 99 18.31 -5.87 4.34
CA LEU A 99 18.34 -7.31 4.59
C LEU A 99 19.05 -7.55 5.92
N LEU A 100 18.34 -8.12 6.89
CA LEU A 100 18.85 -8.44 8.22
C LEU A 100 19.65 -9.75 8.16
N ARG A 101 20.82 -9.68 7.53
CA ARG A 101 21.86 -10.72 7.54
C ARG A 101 23.17 -10.09 8.01
N LEU A 102 24.18 -10.92 8.28
CA LEU A 102 25.53 -10.46 8.58
C LEU A 102 26.42 -10.71 7.35
N PRO A 103 27.01 -9.67 6.72
CA PRO A 103 26.83 -8.24 7.01
C PRO A 103 25.46 -7.70 6.54
N LEU A 104 25.00 -6.60 7.18
CA LEU A 104 23.77 -5.91 6.80
C LEU A 104 23.88 -5.45 5.34
N ALA A 105 22.86 -5.75 4.53
CA ALA A 105 22.88 -5.38 3.11
C ALA A 105 21.69 -4.46 2.78
N PRO A 106 21.93 -3.21 2.37
CA PRO A 106 20.87 -2.32 1.92
C PRO A 106 20.33 -2.77 0.55
N GLY A 107 19.08 -2.41 0.26
CA GLY A 107 18.41 -2.68 -0.99
C GLY A 107 17.40 -1.60 -1.36
N ILE A 108 17.13 -1.52 -2.66
CA ILE A 108 16.10 -0.67 -3.23
C ILE A 108 15.33 -1.46 -4.30
N ASP A 109 14.01 -1.36 -4.28
CA ASP A 109 13.14 -1.89 -5.32
C ASP A 109 12.01 -0.91 -5.59
N TRP A 110 11.52 -0.89 -6.81
CA TRP A 110 10.45 0.01 -7.20
C TRP A 110 9.61 -0.62 -8.29
N HIS A 111 8.34 -0.22 -8.30
CA HIS A 111 7.43 -0.56 -9.38
C HIS A 111 6.38 0.53 -9.51
N PHE A 112 5.95 0.79 -10.74
CA PHE A 112 4.88 1.73 -11.03
C PHE A 112 3.73 1.03 -11.75
N GLY A 113 2.49 1.46 -11.52
CA GLY A 113 1.30 0.76 -12.02
C GLY A 113 1.12 -0.62 -11.39
N SER A 114 1.40 -0.77 -10.10
CA SER A 114 1.25 -2.04 -9.39
C SER A 114 0.48 -1.91 -8.09
N GLU A 115 0.01 -3.06 -7.63
CA GLU A 115 -0.69 -3.24 -6.36
C GLU A 115 -0.19 -4.49 -5.64
N GLY A 116 -0.13 -4.42 -4.31
CA GLY A 116 0.31 -5.52 -3.47
C GLY A 116 -0.27 -5.42 -2.07
N PHE A 117 -0.67 -6.57 -1.53
CA PHE A 117 -1.11 -6.71 -0.15
C PHE A 117 -0.56 -8.01 0.41
N VAL A 118 0.26 -7.90 1.45
CA VAL A 118 0.81 -9.00 2.22
C VAL A 118 0.50 -8.72 3.68
N LEU A 119 -0.16 -9.67 4.32
CA LEU A 119 -0.30 -9.75 5.77
C LEU A 119 -0.28 -11.24 6.09
N ALA A 120 0.81 -11.71 6.70
CA ALA A 120 1.01 -13.12 6.99
C ALA A 120 1.73 -13.32 8.31
N VAL A 121 1.27 -14.33 9.06
CA VAL A 121 2.02 -14.93 10.16
C VAL A 121 2.89 -16.01 9.55
N GLY A 122 4.21 -15.91 9.73
CA GLY A 122 5.17 -16.70 8.96
C GLY A 122 5.64 -15.93 7.71
N GLY A 123 6.95 -15.78 7.57
CA GLY A 123 7.55 -15.08 6.44
C GLY A 123 8.92 -15.63 6.06
N PRO A 124 9.66 -14.94 5.18
CA PRO A 124 10.93 -15.44 4.69
C PRO A 124 11.97 -15.54 5.81
N ALA A 125 12.81 -16.58 5.75
CA ALA A 125 13.94 -16.76 6.67
C ALA A 125 14.91 -15.57 6.62
N ALA A 126 15.13 -15.01 5.43
CA ALA A 126 15.89 -13.79 5.24
C ALA A 126 15.01 -12.57 5.55
N ALA A 127 15.16 -12.03 6.76
CA ALA A 127 14.38 -10.88 7.19
C ALA A 127 14.75 -9.59 6.42
N ARG A 128 13.74 -8.77 6.12
CA ARG A 128 13.84 -7.48 5.43
C ARG A 128 12.98 -6.47 6.17
N LEU A 129 13.54 -5.29 6.43
CA LEU A 129 12.83 -4.15 7.00
C LEU A 129 13.08 -2.92 6.16
N GLY A 130 12.02 -2.20 5.81
CA GLY A 130 12.12 -1.04 4.94
C GLY A 130 10.91 -0.14 4.99
N LEU A 131 10.95 0.87 4.11
CA LEU A 131 9.97 1.91 3.99
C LEU A 131 9.69 2.20 2.52
N ASN A 132 8.42 2.42 2.18
CA ASN A 132 8.02 2.93 0.88
C ASN A 132 8.17 4.46 0.83
N LEU A 133 9.20 4.94 0.15
CA LEU A 133 9.50 6.35 -0.02
C LEU A 133 8.39 7.11 -0.78
N LEU A 134 7.73 6.47 -1.75
CA LEU A 134 6.63 7.11 -2.48
C LEU A 134 5.47 7.41 -1.52
N ALA A 135 5.16 6.48 -0.63
CA ALA A 135 4.14 6.66 0.40
C ALA A 135 4.56 7.71 1.44
N LEU A 136 5.82 7.69 1.87
CA LEU A 136 6.36 8.70 2.80
C LEU A 136 6.22 10.12 2.25
N LEU A 137 6.65 10.33 1.00
CA LEU A 137 6.60 11.65 0.35
C LEU A 137 5.16 12.09 0.13
N SER A 138 4.28 11.20 -0.33
CA SER A 138 2.85 11.47 -0.49
C SER A 138 2.21 11.87 0.84
N TRP A 139 2.53 11.15 1.91
CA TRP A 139 2.06 11.47 3.26
C TRP A 139 2.56 12.85 3.74
N LEU A 140 3.83 13.17 3.53
CA LEU A 140 4.40 14.48 3.89
C LEU A 140 3.72 15.62 3.13
N VAL A 141 3.50 15.46 1.81
CA VAL A 141 2.78 16.43 0.98
C VAL A 141 1.36 16.67 1.51
N LEU A 142 0.65 15.63 1.94
CA LEU A 142 -0.68 15.75 2.51
C LEU A 142 -0.69 16.33 3.94
N LYS A 143 0.35 16.06 4.74
CA LYS A 143 0.48 16.55 6.12
C LYS A 143 0.85 18.03 6.18
N LEU A 144 1.68 18.50 5.25
CA LEU A 144 2.15 19.89 5.17
C LEU A 144 1.19 20.80 4.38
N ARG A 145 -0.08 20.39 4.26
CA ARG A 145 -1.16 21.12 3.60
C ARG A 145 -1.49 22.42 4.33
#